data_AF-A0A7C4RA99-F1
#
_entry.id   AF-A0A7C4RA99-F1
#
_cell.length_a   1.000
_cell.length_b   1.000
_cell.length_c   1.000
_cell.angle_alpha   90.00
_cell.angle_beta   90.00
_cell.angle_gamma   90.00
#
_symmetry.space_group_name_H-M   'P 1'
#
loop_
_entity.id
_entity.type
_entity.pdbx_description
1 polymer ?
#
loop_
_entity_poly.entity_id
_entity_poly.type
_entity_poly.pdbx_seq_one_letter_code
_entity_poly.pdbx_strand_id
1 'polypeptide(L)' 'MAEPSIYIIEKVSSTFKVMYSIKNIIYSGETKYQKVDIVETEDYGLALLLDG' A
#
# COMPACT_ATOMS: atom_id res chain seq x y z
N MET A 1 2.27 15.35 -14.36
CA MET A 1 2.82 14.44 -13.35
C MET A 1 2.97 13.09 -14.03
N ALA A 2 4.08 12.38 -13.84
CA ALA A 2 4.22 11.03 -14.41
C ALA A 2 3.22 10.09 -13.73
N GLU A 3 2.67 9.12 -14.46
CA GLU A 3 1.79 8.14 -13.83
C GLU A 3 2.57 7.27 -12.84
N PRO A 4 1.97 6.93 -11.68
CA PRO A 4 2.60 6.02 -10.73
C PRO A 4 2.82 4.67 -11.38
N SER A 5 4.02 4.13 -11.22
CA SER A 5 4.40 2.82 -11.75
C SER A 5 4.01 1.66 -10.81
N ILE A 6 3.59 1.96 -9.58
CA ILE A 6 3.22 0.98 -8.56
C ILE A 6 1.89 1.38 -7.92
N TYR A 7 1.00 0.40 -7.78
CA TYR A 7 -0.27 0.54 -7.08
C TYR A 7 -0.43 -0.57 -6.06
N ILE A 8 -1.04 -0.24 -4.93
CA ILE A 8 -1.54 -1.24 -3.97
C ILE A 8 -3.05 -1.29 -4.07
N ILE A 9 -3.61 -2.51 -4.12
CA ILE A 9 -5.06 -2.74 -4.18
C ILE A 9 -5.48 -3.48 -2.92
N GLU A 10 -6.31 -2.85 -2.10
CA GLU A 10 -6.81 -3.41 -0.86
C GLU A 10 -8.29 -3.79 -1.02
N LYS A 11 -8.66 -4.99 -0.57
CA LYS A 11 -10.05 -5.44 -0.57
C LYS A 11 -10.73 -5.04 0.72
N VAL A 12 -11.47 -3.93 0.67
CA VAL A 12 -12.23 -3.41 1.82
C VAL A 12 -13.50 -4.21 2.10
N SER A 13 -14.15 -4.76 1.07
CA SER A 13 -15.32 -5.65 1.25
C SER A 13 -15.46 -6.68 0.13
N SER A 14 -16.50 -7.52 0.17
CA SER A 14 -16.76 -8.53 -0.88
C SER A 14 -16.92 -7.92 -2.28
N THR A 15 -17.42 -6.70 -2.37
CA THR A 15 -17.73 -6.01 -3.64
C THR A 15 -16.95 -4.72 -3.85
N PHE A 16 -16.10 -4.33 -2.90
CA PHE A 16 -15.37 -3.06 -2.94
C PHE A 16 -13.87 -3.27 -2.73
N LYS A 17 -13.08 -2.65 -3.61
CA LYS A 17 -11.63 -2.56 -3.51
C LYS A 17 -11.22 -1.10 -3.64
N VAL A 18 -10.19 -0.71 -2.89
CA VAL A 18 -9.53 0.60 -3.01
C VAL A 18 -8.17 0.38 -3.64
N MET A 19 -7.75 1.33 -4.48
CA MET A 19 -6.44 1.34 -5.10
C MET A 19 -5.70 2.62 -4.70
N TYR A 20 -4.47 2.46 -4.24
CA TYR A 20 -3.59 3.57 -3.86
C TYR A 20 -2.41 3.64 -4.81
N SER A 21 -2.16 4.82 -5.35
CA SER A 21 -0.95 5.16 -6.09
C SER A 21 0.22 5.29 -5.12
N ILE A 22 1.30 4.54 -5.37
CA ILE A 22 2.48 4.52 -4.50
C ILE A 22 3.60 5.33 -5.12
N LYS A 23 4.04 6.34 -4.38
CA LYS A 23 5.18 7.18 -4.73
C LYS A 23 6.50 6.49 -4.39
N ASN A 24 6.57 5.83 -3.23
CA ASN A 24 7.74 5.09 -2.81
C ASN A 24 7.41 3.95 -1.84
N ILE A 25 8.18 2.85 -1.90
CA ILE A 25 8.15 1.78 -0.90
C ILE A 25 9.35 1.99 0.03
N ILE A 26 9.08 2.27 1.29
CA ILE A 26 10.11 2.59 2.29
C ILE A 26 10.63 1.30 2.94
N TYR A 27 9.71 0.39 3.25
CA TYR A 27 10.02 -0.93 3.80
C TYR A 27 8.97 -1.94 3.33
N SER A 28 9.40 -3.16 3.08
CA SER A 28 8.54 -4.31 2.83
C SER A 28 9.19 -5.53 3.47
N GLY A 29 8.44 -6.24 4.30
CA GLY A 29 8.95 -7.40 5.01
C GLY A 29 7.87 -8.19 5.72
N GLU A 30 8.31 -9.13 6.54
CA GLU A 30 7.42 -10.02 7.27
C GLU A 30 7.93 -10.13 8.71
N THR A 31 7.00 -10.02 9.65
CA THR A 31 7.23 -10.29 11.07
C THR A 31 6.83 -11.73 11.37
N LYS A 32 7.02 -12.18 12.61
CA LYS A 32 6.48 -13.48 13.06
C LYS A 32 4.96 -13.62 12.84
N TYR A 33 4.23 -12.50 12.74
CA TYR A 33 2.78 -12.48 12.79
C TYR A 33 2.12 -12.13 11.47
N GLN A 34 2.73 -11.25 10.69
CA GLN A 34 2.08 -10.61 9.54
C GLN A 34 3.10 -9.97 8.60
N LYS A 35 2.68 -9.75 7.36
CA LYS A 35 3.40 -8.90 6.41
C LYS A 35 3.27 -7.44 6.82
N VAL A 36 4.33 -6.67 6.59
CA VAL A 36 4.40 -5.26 6.95
C VAL A 36 5.02 -4.48 5.82
N ASP A 37 4.25 -3.53 5.28
CA ASP A 37 4.71 -2.59 4.26
C ASP A 37 4.56 -1.16 4.78
N ILE A 38 5.63 -0.38 4.65
CA ILE A 38 5.62 1.07 4.91
C ILE A 38 5.84 1.76 3.58
N VAL A 39 4.87 2.56 3.16
CA VAL A 39 4.86 3.19 1.83
C VAL A 39 4.54 4.68 1.93
N GLU A 40 5.00 5.45 0.97
CA GLU A 40 4.52 6.80 0.73
C GLU A 40 3.51 6.75 -0.42
N THR A 41 2.25 7.06 -0.12
CA THR A 41 1.17 7.20 -1.10
C THR A 41 1.21 8.60 -1.73
N GLU A 42 0.70 8.74 -2.95
CA GLU A 42 0.61 10.05 -3.61
C GLU A 42 -0.32 11.03 -2.86
N ASP A 43 -1.48 10.55 -2.39
CA ASP A 43 -2.54 11.43 -1.87
C ASP A 43 -2.57 11.55 -0.34
N TYR A 44 -2.09 10.54 0.39
CA TYR A 44 -2.24 10.44 1.84
C TYR A 44 -0.91 10.47 2.61
N GLY A 45 0.21 10.57 1.90
CA GLY A 45 1.55 10.52 2.49
C GLY A 45 1.89 9.14 3.04
N LEU A 46 2.55 9.10 4.20
CA LEU A 46 3.05 7.86 4.81
C LEU A 46 1.90 6.94 5.27
N ALA A 47 1.91 5.69 4.81
CA ALA A 47 0.95 4.66 5.16
C ALA A 47 1.64 3.37 5.64
N LEU A 48 1.01 2.70 6.60
CA LEU A 48 1.37 1.37 7.09
C LEU A 48 0.31 0.38 6.61
N LEU A 49 0.74 -0.65 5.88
CA LEU A 49 -0.11 -1.76 5.47
C LEU A 49 0.30 -3.03 6.18
N LEU A 50 -0.70 -3.80 6.60
CA LEU A 50 -0.54 -5.07 7.29
C LEU A 50 -1.35 -6.14 6.55
N ASP A 51 -0.71 -7.26 6.24
CA ASP A 51 -1.30 -8.44 5.58
C ASP A 51 -1.96 -8.26 4.20
N GLY A 52 -1.99 -7.06 3.63
CA GLY A 52 -2.40 -6.80 2.24
C GLY A 52 -3.90 -6.64 2.05
#